data_AF-A0A2W1ZNE5-F1
#
_entry.id   AF-A0A2W1ZNE5-F1
#
_cell.length_a   1.000
_cell.length_b   1.000
_cell.length_c   1.000
_cell.angle_alpha   90.00
_cell.angle_beta   90.00
_cell.angle_gamma   90.00
#
_symmetry.space_group_name_H-M   'P 1'
#
loop_
_entity.id
_entity.type
_entity.pdbx_description
1 polymer ?
#
loop_
_entity_poly.entity_id
_entity_poly.type
_entity_poly.pdbx_seq_one_letter_code
_entity_poly.pdbx_strand_id
1 'polypeptide(L)'
;MPEDQQASDPAEVADLDFAARTAAAEALPLPERADAFAALHDDLRTRLESGQAPTTGHSSGRAAGAGQVWGSGRDGGGGRA
;
A
#
# COMPACT_ATOMS: atom_id res chain seq x y z
N MET A 1 36.79 5.73 9.73
CA MET A 1 35.58 5.65 8.90
C MET A 1 34.97 4.29 9.24
N PRO A 2 33.89 4.19 10.04
CA PRO A 2 33.18 2.94 10.15
C PRO A 2 32.35 2.73 8.88
N GLU A 3 32.28 1.47 8.50
CA GLU A 3 32.06 0.95 7.16
C GLU A 3 30.66 0.33 7.16
N ASP A 4 29.89 0.58 6.10
CA ASP A 4 28.83 -0.30 5.58
C ASP A 4 28.04 -1.15 6.59
N GLN A 5 27.38 -0.52 7.56
CA GLN A 5 26.22 -1.10 8.24
C GLN A 5 24.99 -0.24 7.96
N GLN A 6 24.69 -0.06 6.67
CA GLN A 6 23.32 0.12 6.26
C GLN A 6 22.63 -1.25 6.39
N ALA A 7 22.46 -1.70 7.63
CA ALA A 7 21.54 -2.77 7.96
C ALA A 7 20.16 -2.21 7.67
N SER A 8 19.72 -2.28 6.41
CA SER A 8 18.35 -1.99 6.03
C SER A 8 17.46 -2.82 6.95
N ASP A 9 16.58 -2.15 7.67
CA ASP A 9 15.63 -2.81 8.55
C ASP A 9 14.92 -3.91 7.74
N PRO A 10 14.75 -5.13 8.24
CA PRO A 10 14.06 -6.20 7.49
C PRO A 10 12.67 -5.76 7.01
N ALA A 11 12.04 -4.81 7.72
CA ALA A 11 10.87 -4.06 7.31
C ALA A 11 11.06 -3.31 5.97
N GLU A 12 12.09 -2.48 5.90
CA GLU A 12 12.39 -1.61 4.77
C GLU A 12 12.74 -2.43 3.52
N VAL A 13 13.47 -3.55 3.69
CA VAL A 13 13.77 -4.48 2.59
C VAL A 13 12.48 -5.13 2.05
N ALA A 14 11.55 -5.52 2.93
CA ALA A 14 10.27 -6.11 2.54
C ALA A 14 9.37 -5.10 1.79
N ASP A 15 9.42 -3.83 2.18
CA ASP A 15 8.67 -2.75 1.50
C ASP A 15 9.27 -2.42 0.12
N LEU A 16 10.60 -2.42 0.00
CA LEU A 16 11.29 -2.25 -1.30
C LEU A 16 10.98 -3.40 -2.27
N ASP A 17 10.91 -4.65 -1.77
CA ASP A 17 10.51 -5.82 -2.56
C ASP A 17 9.06 -5.70 -3.05
N PHE A 18 8.14 -5.27 -2.17
CA PHE A 18 6.75 -5.06 -2.56
C PHE A 18 6.62 -3.99 -3.65
N ALA A 19 7.29 -2.84 -3.49
CA ALA A 19 7.29 -1.77 -4.48
C ALA A 19 7.84 -2.23 -5.85
N ALA A 20 8.93 -3.01 -5.86
CA ALA A 20 9.50 -3.57 -7.07
C ALA A 20 8.53 -4.54 -7.78
N ARG A 21 7.84 -5.39 -7.01
CA ARG A 21 6.84 -6.32 -7.57
C ARG A 21 5.60 -5.61 -8.12
N THR A 22 5.14 -4.54 -7.46
CA THR A 22 4.07 -3.68 -7.99
C THR A 22 4.48 -3.03 -9.30
N ALA A 23 5.68 -2.45 -9.39
CA ALA A 23 6.18 -1.85 -10.62
C ALA A 23 6.31 -2.87 -11.77
N ALA A 24 6.73 -4.10 -11.46
CA ALA A 24 6.80 -5.19 -12.43
C ALA A 24 5.40 -5.57 -12.96
N ALA A 25 4.40 -5.65 -12.09
CA ALA A 25 3.01 -5.92 -12.50
C ALA A 25 2.45 -4.81 -13.40
N GLU A 26 2.76 -3.55 -13.09
CA GLU A 26 2.35 -2.40 -13.91
C GLU A 26 3.03 -2.37 -15.29
N ALA A 27 4.21 -2.96 -15.44
CA ALA A 27 4.91 -3.05 -16.72
C ALA A 27 4.28 -4.08 -17.68
N LEU A 28 3.43 -4.99 -17.19
CA LEU A 28 2.78 -6.02 -18.01
C LEU A 28 1.70 -5.42 -18.95
N PRO A 29 1.37 -6.12 -20.05
CA PRO A 29 0.19 -5.83 -20.87
C PRO A 29 -1.09 -5.81 -20.03
N LEU A 30 -2.03 -4.92 -20.39
CA LEU A 30 -3.30 -4.70 -19.69
C LEU A 30 -4.06 -5.98 -19.30
N PRO A 31 -4.19 -7.00 -20.17
CA PRO A 31 -4.87 -8.26 -19.82
C PRO A 31 -4.19 -9.03 -18.69
N GLU A 32 -2.86 -8.96 -18.59
CA GLU A 32 -2.05 -9.74 -17.65
C GLU A 32 -1.92 -9.06 -16.27
N ARG A 33 -2.19 -7.75 -16.18
CA ARG A 33 -2.08 -7.00 -14.93
C ARG A 33 -3.03 -7.52 -13.85
N ALA A 34 -4.26 -7.89 -14.22
CA ALA A 34 -5.26 -8.33 -13.26
C ALA A 34 -4.81 -9.58 -12.49
N ASP A 35 -4.25 -10.56 -13.21
CA ASP A 35 -3.74 -11.80 -12.62
C ASP A 35 -2.51 -11.52 -11.75
N ALA A 36 -1.61 -10.64 -12.20
CA ALA A 36 -0.42 -10.24 -11.43
C ALA A 36 -0.78 -9.51 -10.12
N PHE A 37 -1.79 -8.62 -10.14
CA PHE A 37 -2.29 -7.96 -8.94
C PHE A 37 -3.02 -8.93 -8.01
N ALA A 38 -3.80 -9.88 -8.54
CA ALA A 38 -4.44 -10.92 -7.73
C ALA A 38 -3.40 -11.73 -6.95
N ALA A 39 -2.31 -12.15 -7.61
CA ALA A 39 -1.22 -12.85 -6.95
C ALA A 39 -0.52 -12.01 -5.86
N LEU A 40 -0.30 -10.71 -6.10
CA LEU A 40 0.26 -9.78 -5.11
C LEU A 40 -0.66 -9.66 -3.87
N HIS A 41 -1.97 -9.57 -4.09
CA HIS A 41 -2.96 -9.51 -3.02
C HIS A 41 -3.02 -10.81 -2.21
N ASP A 42 -2.91 -11.98 -2.86
CA ASP A 42 -2.85 -13.26 -2.17
C ASP A 42 -1.59 -13.40 -1.30
N ASP A 43 -0.42 -12.97 -1.79
CA ASP A 43 0.82 -12.94 -1.00
C ASP A 43 0.69 -12.03 0.23
N LEU A 44 0.11 -10.84 0.05
CA LEU A 44 -0.15 -9.92 1.17
C LEU A 44 -1.12 -10.54 2.19
N ARG A 45 -2.17 -11.20 1.73
CA ARG A 45 -3.12 -11.91 2.60
C ARG A 45 -2.41 -13.00 3.39
N THR A 46 -1.62 -13.86 2.75
CA THR A 46 -0.84 -14.92 3.42
C THR A 46 0.12 -14.36 4.46
N ARG A 47 0.76 -13.21 4.17
CA ARG A 47 1.65 -12.53 5.10
C ARG A 47 0.90 -11.99 6.33
N LEU A 48 -0.27 -11.41 6.13
CA LEU A 48 -1.13 -10.94 7.22
C LEU A 48 -1.66 -12.10 8.07
N GLU A 49 -2.09 -13.20 7.43
CA GLU A 49 -2.55 -14.42 8.10
C GLU A 49 -1.45 -15.08 8.95
N SER A 50 -0.19 -14.99 8.52
CA SER A 50 0.98 -15.48 9.26
C SER A 50 1.47 -14.53 10.36
N GLY A 51 0.81 -13.38 10.55
CA GLY A 51 1.13 -12.42 11.60
C GLY A 51 2.28 -11.46 11.25
N GLN A 52 2.75 -11.45 10.02
CA GLN A 52 3.66 -10.42 9.52
C GLN A 52 2.84 -9.21 9.10
N ALA A 53 2.66 -8.28 10.03
CA ALA A 53 2.08 -6.98 9.71
C ALA A 53 2.96 -6.29 8.66
N PRO A 54 2.38 -5.68 7.61
CA PRO A 54 3.14 -4.80 6.74
C PRO A 54 3.75 -3.75 7.65
N THR A 55 5.07 -3.63 7.58
CA THR A 55 5.84 -2.71 8.38
C THR A 55 5.63 -1.33 7.80
N THR A 56 4.42 -0.79 7.98
CA THR A 56 4.12 0.59 7.69
C THR A 56 4.93 1.42 8.68
N GLY A 57 6.19 1.65 8.35
CA GLY A 57 7.13 2.53 9.03
C GLY A 57 6.71 3.98 8.86
N HIS A 58 5.52 4.31 9.35
CA HIS A 58 5.08 5.68 9.57
C HIS A 58 4.52 5.77 10.99
N SER A 59 5.41 5.73 11.99
CA SER A 59 5.12 6.33 13.30
C SER A 59 5.27 7.87 13.23
N SER A 60 4.97 8.51 12.11
CA SER A 60 4.80 9.97 12.08
C SER A 60 3.40 10.26 12.59
N GLY A 61 3.33 10.85 13.79
CA GLY A 61 2.10 11.16 14.51
C GLY A 61 0.95 11.60 13.61
N ARG A 62 -0.20 10.95 13.79
CA ARG A 62 -1.46 11.31 13.15
C ARG A 62 -1.81 12.75 13.57
N ALA A 63 -1.39 13.73 12.77
CA ALA A 63 -1.99 15.06 12.79
C ALA A 63 -3.46 14.90 12.40
N ALA A 64 -4.34 15.45 13.23
CA ALA A 64 -5.77 15.49 12.97
C ALA A 64 -6.04 16.11 11.59
N GLY A 65 -6.76 15.37 10.73
CA GLY A 65 -7.35 15.95 9.51
C GLY A 65 -7.03 15.21 8.22
N ALA A 66 -7.52 13.99 8.06
CA ALA A 66 -7.70 13.38 6.73
C ALA A 66 -8.76 12.27 6.80
N GLY A 67 -9.97 12.62 7.23
CA GLY A 67 -11.12 11.72 7.26
C GLY A 67 -12.01 11.79 6.02
N GLN A 68 -11.61 12.49 4.95
CA GLN A 68 -12.55 12.91 3.91
C GLN A 68 -12.03 12.60 2.50
N VAL A 69 -12.02 11.31 2.12
CA VAL A 69 -11.81 10.95 0.71
C VAL A 69 -12.65 9.74 0.23
N TRP A 70 -13.41 9.09 1.12
CA TRP A 70 -14.31 7.98 0.77
C TRP A 70 -15.76 8.36 1.12
N GLY A 71 -16.36 9.23 0.32
CA GLY A 71 -17.74 9.70 0.56
C GLY A 71 -18.24 10.70 -0.48
N SER A 72 -17.83 10.57 -1.74
CA SER A 72 -18.43 11.33 -2.83
C SER A 72 -19.71 10.65 -3.28
N GLY A 73 -20.86 11.12 -2.78
CA GLY A 73 -22.15 10.55 -3.13
C GLY A 73 -23.36 11.37 -2.68
N ARG A 74 -23.66 12.43 -3.44
CA ARG A 74 -25.01 13.01 -3.66
C ARG A 74 -25.69 13.73 -2.47
N ASP A 75 -25.57 15.05 -2.48
CA ASP A 75 -26.69 15.93 -2.11
C ASP A 75 -26.83 16.98 -3.21
N GLY A 76 -27.90 16.86 -4.00
CA GLY A 76 -28.24 17.75 -5.08
C GLY A 76 -29.74 18.03 -5.07
N GLY A 77 -30.11 19.31 -5.00
CA GLY A 77 -31.47 19.84 -5.12
C GLY A 77 -32.11 20.08 -3.75
N GLY A 78 -32.48 21.29 -3.33
CA GLY A 78 -32.99 22.44 -4.09
C GLY A 78 -34.48 22.58 -3.82
N GLY A 79 -34.88 23.67 -3.14
CA GLY A 79 -36.28 24.09 -3.02
C GLY A 79 -36.82 24.09 -1.59
N ARG A 80 -36.75 25.26 -0.93
CA ARG A 80 -37.62 25.61 0.19
C ARG A 80 -38.72 26.50 -0.38
N ALA A 81 -39.95 25.98 -0.40
CA ALA A 81 -41.18 26.72 -0.62
C ALA A 81 -41.71 27.22 0.73
#